data_AF-A0A7S9DCE0-F1
#
_entry.id   AF-A0A7S9DCE0-F1
#
_cell.length_a   1.000
_cell.length_b   1.000
_cell.length_c   1.000
_cell.angle_alpha   90.00
_cell.angle_beta   90.00
_cell.angle_gamma   90.00
#
_symmetry.space_group_name_H-M   'P 1'
#
loop_
_entity.id
_entity.type
_entity.pdbx_description
1 polymer ?
#
loop_
_entity_poly.entity_id
_entity_poly.type
_entity_poly.pdbx_seq_one_letter_code
_entity_poly.pdbx_strand_id
1 'polypeptide(L)'
;MERRSAKHCNQGDHWLDDICRDYLRGFGTRDTGFFELCAKFDSIEVWVDPRPNDQLVLVWLLDLLRPYKEITTKLSLVHTDVVVANYAPESVAKWKLPAFKVTDNHLVMASRAWQAYRAETPKPCFDLLMTDLMILPRLRSALIAVLEELPDSVTGLGASEMDLLDFVNDGHTDPRRVTEARWLRDVFDEDDVQDALIELAEHSVPPVLLGDPAFDNEDRYFGRSEWKVMLTELGRSLVAREDDLWRHNPIERWWGGTLLTNERLWRWDRESRSLVAP
;
A
#
# COMPACT_ATOMS: atom_id res chain seq x y z
N MET A 1 6.84 -14.22 11.43
CA MET A 1 5.99 -13.71 10.33
C MET A 1 6.86 -13.41 9.10
N GLU A 2 6.42 -13.72 7.87
CA GLU A 2 7.18 -13.40 6.64
C GLU A 2 6.82 -11.99 6.12
N ARG A 3 7.71 -11.37 5.31
CA ARG A 3 7.42 -10.07 4.67
C ARG A 3 6.12 -10.17 3.84
N ARG A 4 5.34 -9.10 3.69
CA ARG A 4 4.16 -9.09 2.78
C ARG A 4 4.50 -9.64 1.38
N SER A 5 5.69 -9.32 0.86
CA SER A 5 6.19 -9.88 -0.42
C SER A 5 6.28 -11.41 -0.47
N ALA A 6 6.40 -12.08 0.68
CA ALA A 6 6.45 -13.54 0.76
C ALA A 6 5.05 -14.17 0.79
N LYS A 7 4.03 -13.45 1.29
CA LYS A 7 2.62 -13.87 1.25
C LYS A 7 2.05 -13.84 -0.18
N HIS A 8 2.53 -12.93 -1.03
CA HIS A 8 2.15 -12.83 -2.44
C HIS A 8 3.01 -13.67 -3.39
N CYS A 9 3.68 -14.73 -2.88
CA CYS A 9 4.33 -15.73 -3.74
C CYS A 9 3.27 -16.61 -4.43
N ASN A 10 2.38 -16.03 -5.24
CA ASN A 10 1.73 -16.80 -6.28
C ASN A 10 2.82 -17.29 -7.23
N GLN A 11 2.82 -18.60 -7.51
CA GLN A 11 3.64 -19.22 -8.55
C GLN A 11 3.11 -18.82 -9.94
N GLY A 12 2.99 -17.53 -10.22
CA GLY A 12 2.92 -17.05 -11.59
C GLY A 12 4.32 -17.17 -12.17
N ASP A 13 4.53 -18.11 -13.09
CA ASP A 13 5.79 -18.19 -13.83
C ASP A 13 5.96 -16.95 -14.73
N HIS A 14 4.86 -16.24 -15.04
CA HIS A 14 4.82 -15.04 -15.87
C HIS A 14 3.98 -13.91 -15.25
N TRP A 15 4.47 -12.68 -15.30
CA TRP A 15 3.78 -11.46 -14.83
C TRP A 15 2.34 -11.29 -15.36
N LEU A 16 2.04 -11.84 -16.54
CA LEU A 16 0.70 -11.75 -17.14
C LEU A 16 -0.29 -12.78 -16.58
N ASP A 17 0.18 -13.73 -15.77
CA ASP A 17 -0.66 -14.75 -15.14
C ASP A 17 -1.60 -14.13 -14.09
N ASP A 18 -1.22 -12.99 -13.52
CA ASP A 18 -2.01 -12.21 -12.58
C ASP A 18 -2.95 -11.20 -13.27
N ILE A 19 -2.93 -11.10 -14.60
CA ILE A 19 -3.86 -10.25 -15.35
C ILE A 19 -5.12 -11.03 -15.72
N CYS A 20 -6.29 -10.42 -15.53
CA CYS A 20 -7.55 -11.05 -15.89
C CYS A 20 -7.58 -11.45 -17.38
N ARG A 21 -7.83 -12.76 -17.61
CA ARG A 21 -7.61 -13.49 -18.87
C ARG A 21 -8.27 -12.89 -20.11
N ASP A 22 -9.30 -12.07 -19.93
CA ASP A 22 -10.06 -11.50 -21.03
C ASP A 22 -9.46 -10.21 -21.61
N TYR A 23 -8.64 -9.47 -20.85
CA TYR A 23 -8.04 -8.20 -21.31
C TYR A 23 -6.92 -8.37 -22.35
N LEU A 24 -6.29 -9.55 -22.43
CA LEU A 24 -5.16 -9.83 -23.32
C LEU A 24 -5.51 -10.75 -24.49
N ARG A 25 -6.78 -11.15 -24.64
CA ARG A 25 -7.21 -11.98 -25.78
C ARG A 25 -6.93 -11.24 -27.09
N GLY A 26 -6.14 -11.88 -27.96
CA GLY A 26 -5.81 -11.36 -29.29
C GLY A 26 -4.40 -10.76 -29.43
N PHE A 27 -3.69 -10.50 -28.32
CA PHE A 27 -2.33 -9.94 -28.36
C PHE A 27 -1.21 -11.01 -28.39
N GLY A 28 -1.55 -12.29 -28.16
CA GLY A 28 -0.57 -13.39 -28.21
C GLY A 28 0.49 -13.33 -27.10
N THR A 29 0.21 -12.64 -25.99
CA THR A 29 1.19 -12.31 -24.95
C THR A 29 1.16 -13.25 -23.75
N ARG A 30 0.19 -14.18 -23.66
CA ARG A 30 -0.15 -14.92 -22.43
C ARG A 30 1.00 -15.68 -21.75
N ASP A 31 2.02 -16.10 -22.51
CA ASP A 31 3.20 -16.83 -21.99
C ASP A 31 4.50 -16.02 -22.14
N THR A 32 4.38 -14.70 -22.33
CA THR A 32 5.51 -13.79 -22.51
C THR A 32 5.86 -13.13 -21.17
N GLY A 33 7.09 -13.33 -20.69
CA GLY A 33 7.58 -12.62 -19.50
C GLY A 33 7.62 -11.11 -19.72
N PHE A 34 7.51 -10.31 -18.65
CA PHE A 34 7.45 -8.85 -18.73
C PHE A 34 8.57 -8.22 -19.59
N PHE A 35 9.81 -8.67 -19.42
CA PHE A 35 10.95 -8.19 -20.20
C PHE A 35 10.86 -8.53 -21.69
N GLU A 36 10.41 -9.75 -22.02
CA GLU A 36 10.21 -10.18 -23.40
C GLU A 36 9.08 -9.38 -24.06
N LEU A 37 8.04 -9.05 -23.29
CA LEU A 37 6.95 -8.20 -23.75
C LEU A 37 7.47 -6.80 -24.09
N CYS A 38 8.24 -6.18 -23.18
CA CYS A 38 8.85 -4.87 -23.42
C CYS A 38 9.76 -4.86 -24.66
N ALA A 39 10.47 -5.96 -24.92
CA ALA A 39 11.36 -6.06 -26.08
C ALA A 39 10.60 -5.99 -27.43
N LYS A 40 9.34 -6.43 -27.48
CA LYS A 40 8.51 -6.48 -28.70
C LYS A 40 8.03 -5.11 -29.20
N PHE A 41 8.08 -4.07 -28.36
CA PHE A 41 7.59 -2.74 -28.70
C PHE A 41 8.73 -1.74 -28.87
N ASP A 42 8.56 -0.78 -29.78
CA ASP A 42 9.52 0.32 -29.99
C ASP A 42 9.31 1.48 -29.00
N SER A 43 8.12 1.57 -28.41
CA SER A 43 7.75 2.57 -27.40
C SER A 43 6.82 1.97 -26.36
N ILE A 44 6.99 2.36 -25.10
CA ILE A 44 6.19 1.89 -23.97
C ILE A 44 5.77 3.10 -23.16
N GLU A 45 4.47 3.22 -22.89
CA GLU A 45 3.92 4.24 -22.00
C GLU A 45 3.46 3.60 -20.70
N VAL A 46 3.97 4.09 -19.57
CA VAL A 46 3.55 3.69 -18.23
C VAL A 46 2.57 4.74 -17.73
N TRP A 47 1.30 4.36 -17.62
CA TRP A 47 0.25 5.19 -17.06
C TRP A 47 0.23 5.00 -15.56
N VAL A 48 0.50 6.08 -14.82
CA VAL A 48 0.74 6.05 -13.37
C VAL A 48 -0.42 6.71 -12.65
N ASP A 49 -1.19 5.89 -11.94
CA ASP A 49 -2.28 6.31 -11.07
C ASP A 49 -1.78 7.05 -9.81
N PRO A 50 -2.61 7.89 -9.17
CA PRO A 50 -2.14 8.83 -8.16
C PRO A 50 -1.93 8.22 -6.76
N ARG A 51 -2.33 6.97 -6.51
CA ARG A 51 -2.39 6.42 -5.13
C ARG A 51 -0.99 6.08 -4.61
N PRO A 52 -0.79 6.07 -3.27
CA PRO A 52 0.49 5.72 -2.66
C PRO A 52 1.11 4.41 -3.19
N ASN A 53 0.32 3.34 -3.29
CA ASN A 53 0.81 2.06 -3.80
C ASN A 53 1.22 2.13 -5.28
N ASP A 54 0.48 2.87 -6.12
CA ASP A 54 0.83 3.04 -7.54
C ASP A 54 2.21 3.72 -7.68
N GLN A 55 2.51 4.68 -6.82
CA GLN A 55 3.81 5.35 -6.78
C GLN A 55 4.93 4.43 -6.27
N LEU A 56 4.65 3.55 -5.30
CA LEU A 56 5.61 2.54 -4.85
C LEU A 56 5.92 1.52 -5.96
N VAL A 57 4.88 1.06 -6.68
CA VAL A 57 5.03 0.17 -7.84
C VAL A 57 5.84 0.87 -8.95
N LEU A 58 5.60 2.16 -9.21
CA LEU A 58 6.39 2.92 -10.17
C LEU A 58 7.88 2.94 -9.81
N VAL A 59 8.23 3.31 -8.57
CA VAL A 59 9.65 3.41 -8.18
C VAL A 59 10.33 2.04 -8.16
N TRP A 60 9.60 0.99 -7.76
CA TRP A 60 10.08 -0.38 -7.87
C TRP A 60 10.34 -0.77 -9.33
N LEU A 61 9.39 -0.52 -10.22
CA LEU A 61 9.50 -0.87 -11.65
C LEU A 61 10.67 -0.16 -12.31
N LEU A 62 10.85 1.14 -12.04
CA LEU A 62 11.97 1.91 -12.57
C LEU A 62 13.32 1.49 -12.00
N ASP A 63 13.39 1.11 -10.71
CA ASP A 63 14.61 0.54 -10.12
C ASP A 63 14.94 -0.82 -10.76
N LEU A 64 13.93 -1.68 -10.93
CA LEU A 64 14.05 -3.00 -11.56
C LEU A 64 14.55 -2.91 -13.01
N LEU A 65 14.01 -1.97 -13.79
CA LEU A 65 14.35 -1.79 -15.20
C LEU A 65 15.66 -1.03 -15.42
N ARG A 66 16.21 -0.39 -14.38
CA ARG A 66 17.41 0.46 -14.48
C ARG A 66 18.61 -0.16 -15.22
N PRO A 67 18.93 -1.47 -15.06
CA PRO A 67 20.03 -2.11 -15.79
C PRO A 67 19.78 -2.32 -17.28
N TYR A 68 18.52 -2.29 -17.72
CA TYR A 68 18.07 -2.70 -19.06
C TYR A 68 17.85 -1.47 -19.95
N LYS A 69 18.94 -0.94 -20.50
CA LYS A 69 18.91 0.31 -21.27
C LYS A 69 18.04 0.23 -22.51
N GLU A 70 18.01 -0.91 -23.18
CA GLU A 70 17.17 -1.22 -24.32
C GLU A 70 15.66 -1.10 -24.05
N ILE A 71 15.24 -1.27 -22.78
CA ILE A 71 13.86 -1.05 -22.35
C ILE A 71 13.68 0.39 -21.89
N THR A 72 14.56 0.89 -21.00
CA THR A 72 14.39 2.22 -20.40
C THR A 72 14.38 3.36 -21.42
N THR A 73 15.09 3.25 -22.55
CA THR A 73 15.06 4.25 -23.63
C THR A 73 13.70 4.33 -24.34
N LYS A 74 12.88 3.28 -24.24
CA LYS A 74 11.56 3.20 -24.85
C LYS A 74 10.46 3.76 -23.94
N LEU A 75 10.73 3.86 -22.64
CA LEU A 75 9.75 4.24 -21.62
C LEU A 75 9.39 5.73 -21.67
N SER A 76 8.10 6.00 -21.46
CA SER A 76 7.57 7.32 -21.16
C SER A 76 6.55 7.19 -20.02
N LEU A 77 6.45 8.20 -19.17
CA LEU A 77 5.50 8.24 -18.06
C LEU A 77 4.34 9.15 -18.39
N VAL A 78 3.13 8.68 -18.14
CA VAL A 78 1.89 9.47 -18.20
C VAL A 78 1.34 9.53 -16.78
N HIS A 79 1.45 10.69 -16.14
CA HIS A 79 0.91 10.90 -14.80
C HIS A 79 -0.57 11.26 -14.88
N THR A 80 -1.39 10.60 -14.08
CA THR A 80 -2.82 10.85 -13.99
C THR A 80 -3.19 11.41 -12.61
N ASP A 81 -4.23 12.23 -12.56
CA ASP A 81 -4.80 12.73 -11.31
C ASP A 81 -5.96 11.85 -10.80
N VAL A 82 -6.27 10.78 -11.52
CA VAL A 82 -7.38 9.86 -11.25
C VAL A 82 -6.95 8.43 -11.52
N VAL A 83 -7.57 7.48 -10.82
CA VAL A 83 -7.37 6.05 -11.06
C VAL A 83 -7.93 5.70 -12.44
N VAL A 84 -7.04 5.35 -13.39
CA VAL A 84 -7.40 5.12 -14.81
C VAL A 84 -8.42 3.99 -14.94
N ALA A 85 -8.28 2.94 -14.11
CA ALA A 85 -9.16 1.78 -14.11
C ALA A 85 -10.64 2.11 -13.80
N ASN A 86 -10.93 3.29 -13.22
CA ASN A 86 -12.30 3.72 -12.94
C ASN A 86 -13.05 4.24 -14.19
N TYR A 87 -12.38 4.30 -15.35
CA TYR A 87 -12.95 4.83 -16.59
C TYR A 87 -13.03 3.76 -17.68
N ALA A 88 -14.08 3.85 -18.50
CA ALA A 88 -14.24 2.97 -19.66
C ALA A 88 -13.07 3.14 -20.64
N PRO A 89 -12.56 2.06 -21.27
CA PRO A 89 -11.41 2.12 -22.18
C PRO A 89 -11.59 3.13 -23.33
N GLU A 90 -12.80 3.26 -23.87
CA GLU A 90 -13.12 4.19 -24.96
C GLU A 90 -13.05 5.66 -24.52
N SER A 91 -13.18 5.92 -23.22
CA SER A 91 -13.00 7.24 -22.63
C SER A 91 -11.52 7.54 -22.41
N VAL A 92 -10.77 6.59 -21.85
CA VAL A 92 -9.32 6.72 -21.64
C VAL A 92 -8.59 6.91 -22.97
N ALA A 93 -8.98 6.20 -24.02
CA ALA A 93 -8.39 6.33 -25.36
C ALA A 93 -8.53 7.74 -25.98
N LYS A 94 -9.43 8.58 -25.46
CA LYS A 94 -9.63 9.97 -25.91
C LYS A 94 -8.80 10.97 -25.11
N TRP A 95 -8.19 10.56 -24.00
CA TRP A 95 -7.38 11.44 -23.16
C TRP A 95 -6.12 11.87 -23.91
N LYS A 96 -5.76 13.15 -23.76
CA LYS A 96 -4.57 13.75 -24.39
C LYS A 96 -3.63 14.25 -23.31
N LEU A 97 -3.18 13.32 -22.46
CA LEU A 97 -2.23 13.62 -21.40
C LEU A 97 -0.80 13.64 -21.98
N PRO A 98 0.09 14.49 -21.44
CA PRO A 98 1.48 14.50 -21.85
C PRO A 98 2.20 13.23 -21.39
N ALA A 99 2.97 12.62 -22.30
CA ALA A 99 3.90 11.55 -22.00
C ALA A 99 5.32 12.11 -21.87
N PHE A 100 5.95 11.91 -20.72
CA PHE A 100 7.29 12.39 -20.43
C PHE A 100 8.31 11.27 -20.58
N LYS A 101 9.36 11.47 -21.37
CA LYS A 101 10.40 10.44 -21.53
C LYS A 101 11.11 10.17 -20.21
N VAL A 102 11.28 8.89 -19.90
CA VAL A 102 12.09 8.47 -18.75
C VAL A 102 13.54 8.85 -19.03
N THR A 103 14.19 9.48 -18.06
CA THR A 103 15.60 9.87 -18.11
C THR A 103 16.38 9.18 -17.00
N ASP A 104 17.71 9.23 -17.06
CA ASP A 104 18.56 8.68 -15.98
C ASP A 104 18.24 9.28 -14.61
N ASN A 105 17.81 10.55 -14.55
CA ASN A 105 17.40 11.17 -13.29
C ASN A 105 16.15 10.53 -12.69
N HIS A 106 15.19 10.10 -13.53
CA HIS A 106 14.01 9.35 -13.05
C HIS A 106 14.43 8.01 -12.44
N LEU A 107 15.32 7.27 -13.14
CA LEU A 107 15.83 5.98 -12.67
C LEU A 107 16.64 6.11 -11.37
N VAL A 108 17.47 7.15 -11.24
CA VAL A 108 18.22 7.43 -10.02
C VAL A 108 17.28 7.77 -8.87
N MET A 109 16.27 8.60 -9.09
CA MET A 109 15.29 8.96 -8.05
C MET A 109 14.46 7.75 -7.61
N ALA A 110 13.93 6.98 -8.56
CA ALA A 110 13.19 5.76 -8.28
C ALA A 110 14.01 4.75 -7.48
N SER A 111 15.25 4.51 -7.90
CA SER A 111 16.18 3.64 -7.18
C SER A 111 16.41 4.11 -5.75
N ARG A 112 16.69 5.41 -5.56
CA ARG A 112 16.86 5.99 -4.22
C ARG A 112 15.61 5.80 -3.35
N ALA A 113 14.43 6.04 -3.90
CA ALA A 113 13.16 5.89 -3.19
C ALA A 113 12.88 4.44 -2.80
N TRP A 114 13.06 3.51 -3.74
CA TRP A 114 12.82 2.08 -3.51
C TRP A 114 13.79 1.51 -2.46
N GLN A 115 15.08 1.84 -2.55
CA GLN A 115 16.07 1.42 -1.56
C GLN A 115 15.80 2.04 -0.19
N ALA A 116 15.34 3.30 -0.13
CA ALA A 116 14.98 3.97 1.11
C ALA A 116 13.77 3.31 1.81
N TYR A 117 12.74 2.93 1.05
CA TYR A 117 11.58 2.22 1.59
C TYR A 117 11.93 0.79 2.06
N ARG A 118 12.89 0.14 1.39
CA ARG A 118 13.39 -1.20 1.75
C ARG A 118 14.51 -1.23 2.79
N ALA A 119 14.88 -0.07 3.35
CA ALA A 119 15.92 0.00 4.35
C ALA A 119 15.46 -0.65 5.67
N GLU A 120 16.45 -1.09 6.47
CA GLU A 120 16.21 -1.73 7.78
C GLU A 120 15.62 -0.79 8.84
N THR A 121 15.55 0.50 8.55
CA THR A 121 14.89 1.53 9.37
C THR A 121 14.11 2.47 8.45
N PRO A 122 13.07 3.16 8.94
CA PRO A 122 12.30 4.12 8.14
C PRO A 122 13.04 5.44 7.90
N LYS A 123 14.18 5.66 8.57
CA LYS A 123 14.93 6.90 8.52
C LYS A 123 15.33 7.33 7.09
N PRO A 124 15.87 6.47 6.22
CA PRO A 124 16.19 6.86 4.85
C PRO A 124 14.96 7.31 4.05
N CYS A 125 13.80 6.68 4.28
CA CYS A 125 12.53 7.07 3.66
C CYS A 125 12.10 8.46 4.14
N PHE A 126 12.18 8.71 5.46
CA PHE A 126 11.90 10.04 6.03
C PHE A 126 12.87 11.12 5.51
N ASP A 127 14.18 10.85 5.52
CA ASP A 127 15.19 11.79 5.05
C ASP A 127 15.02 12.13 3.56
N LEU A 128 14.45 11.22 2.76
CA LEU A 128 14.14 11.46 1.35
C LEU A 128 13.11 12.58 1.16
N LEU A 129 12.20 12.77 2.11
CA LEU A 129 11.27 13.91 2.11
C LEU A 129 12.01 15.26 2.19
N MET A 130 13.26 15.31 2.63
CA MET A 130 14.02 16.57 2.69
C MET A 130 14.74 16.89 1.37
N THR A 131 14.48 16.11 0.32
CA THR A 131 15.09 16.28 -1.01
C THR A 131 14.07 16.68 -2.07
N ASP A 132 14.55 17.08 -3.25
CA ASP A 132 13.68 17.35 -4.40
C ASP A 132 13.17 16.04 -5.01
N LEU A 133 11.84 15.88 -5.02
CA LEU A 133 11.12 14.72 -5.57
C LEU A 133 10.25 15.09 -6.77
N MET A 134 10.36 16.32 -7.30
CA MET A 134 9.45 16.84 -8.34
C MET A 134 9.52 16.07 -9.66
N ILE A 135 10.62 15.36 -9.92
CA ILE A 135 10.77 14.51 -11.11
C ILE A 135 9.83 13.30 -11.13
N LEU A 136 9.36 12.86 -9.96
CA LEU A 136 8.29 11.86 -9.83
C LEU A 136 7.13 12.51 -9.08
N PRO A 137 6.23 13.20 -9.81
CA PRO A 137 5.04 13.80 -9.24
C PRO A 137 4.28 12.78 -8.38
N ARG A 138 3.74 13.22 -7.24
CA ARG A 138 3.04 12.37 -6.24
C ARG A 138 3.92 11.45 -5.39
N LEU A 139 5.20 11.24 -5.70
CA LEU A 139 6.07 10.40 -4.86
C LEU A 139 6.16 10.93 -3.42
N ARG A 140 6.29 12.25 -3.23
CA ARG A 140 6.32 12.86 -1.89
C ARG A 140 5.09 12.51 -1.07
N SER A 141 3.89 12.67 -1.63
CA SER A 141 2.64 12.37 -0.94
C SER A 141 2.50 10.88 -0.65
N ALA A 142 2.94 10.02 -1.57
CA ALA A 142 2.95 8.58 -1.36
C ALA A 142 3.86 8.17 -0.18
N LEU A 143 5.09 8.71 -0.13
CA LEU A 143 6.02 8.41 0.96
C LEU A 143 5.51 8.92 2.31
N ILE A 144 4.82 10.07 2.35
CA ILE A 144 4.16 10.56 3.58
C ILE A 144 3.06 9.59 4.01
N ALA A 145 2.16 9.20 3.10
CA ALA A 145 1.08 8.28 3.42
C ALA A 145 1.60 6.93 3.93
N VAL A 146 2.68 6.43 3.34
CA VAL A 146 3.32 5.18 3.78
C VAL A 146 3.99 5.36 5.14
N LEU A 147 4.66 6.50 5.41
CA LEU A 147 5.21 6.79 6.75
C LEU A 147 4.13 6.92 7.82
N GLU A 148 2.94 7.41 7.46
CA GLU A 148 1.78 7.45 8.36
C GLU A 148 1.27 6.06 8.75
N GLU A 149 1.61 4.99 8.00
CA GLU A 149 1.33 3.61 8.38
C GLU A 149 2.33 3.01 9.39
N LEU A 150 3.37 3.74 9.80
CA LEU A 150 4.11 3.38 11.01
C LEU A 150 3.22 3.54 12.25
N PRO A 151 3.46 2.77 13.33
CA PRO A 151 2.77 2.95 14.59
C PRO A 151 2.74 4.41 15.05
N ASP A 152 1.55 4.96 15.31
CA ASP A 152 1.41 6.31 15.84
C ASP A 152 2.13 6.44 17.19
N SER A 153 2.72 7.60 17.46
CA SER A 153 3.45 7.87 18.70
C SER A 153 2.59 7.81 19.97
N VAL A 154 1.26 7.98 19.84
CA VAL A 154 0.32 7.94 20.96
C VAL A 154 -0.46 6.63 20.97
N THR A 155 -1.11 6.27 19.85
CA THR A 155 -2.03 5.11 19.82
C THR A 155 -1.36 3.80 19.43
N GLY A 156 -0.17 3.85 18.83
CA GLY A 156 0.50 2.68 18.27
C GLY A 156 -0.11 2.17 16.96
N LEU A 157 -1.22 2.74 16.48
CA LEU A 157 -1.88 2.29 15.24
C LEU A 157 -1.27 2.94 14.00
N GLY A 158 -1.26 2.20 12.89
CA GLY A 158 -1.10 2.77 11.56
C GLY A 158 -2.25 3.73 11.21
N ALA A 159 -2.06 4.55 10.19
CA ALA A 159 -3.06 5.54 9.81
C ALA A 159 -4.35 4.92 9.26
N SER A 160 -4.24 3.89 8.43
CA SER A 160 -5.40 3.15 7.93
C SER A 160 -6.12 2.37 9.05
N GLU A 161 -5.40 1.86 10.04
CA GLU A 161 -5.99 1.17 11.20
C GLU A 161 -6.76 2.13 12.11
N MET A 162 -6.24 3.33 12.33
CA MET A 162 -6.96 4.38 13.06
C MET A 162 -8.25 4.75 12.34
N ASP A 163 -8.19 4.92 11.01
CA ASP A 163 -9.39 5.25 10.22
C ASP A 163 -10.47 4.14 10.30
N LEU A 164 -10.06 2.87 10.39
CA LEU A 164 -11.00 1.76 10.66
C LEU A 164 -11.69 1.91 12.01
N LEU A 165 -10.93 2.21 13.08
CA LEU A 165 -11.49 2.41 14.41
C LEU A 165 -12.42 3.64 14.46
N ASP A 166 -12.06 4.73 13.77
CA ASP A 166 -12.89 5.93 13.66
C ASP A 166 -14.22 5.65 12.97
N PHE A 167 -14.23 4.85 11.89
CA PHE A 167 -15.48 4.42 11.25
C PHE A 167 -16.39 3.63 12.20
N VAL A 168 -15.82 2.73 13.01
CA VAL A 168 -16.59 1.99 14.01
C VAL A 168 -17.12 2.94 15.10
N ASN A 169 -16.30 3.91 15.53
CA ASN A 169 -16.68 4.93 16.50
C ASN A 169 -17.84 5.82 15.99
N ASP A 170 -17.86 6.10 14.69
CA ASP A 170 -18.94 6.84 14.00
C ASP A 170 -20.24 6.02 13.86
N GLY A 171 -20.23 4.77 14.34
CA GLY A 171 -21.41 3.91 14.41
C GLY A 171 -21.54 2.93 13.25
N HIS A 172 -20.54 2.82 12.37
CA HIS A 172 -20.52 1.79 11.34
C HIS A 172 -20.20 0.43 11.96
N THR A 173 -21.16 -0.48 11.91
CA THR A 173 -20.97 -1.85 12.43
C THR A 173 -20.80 -2.89 11.33
N ASP A 174 -21.21 -2.62 10.09
CA ASP A 174 -21.02 -3.57 8.99
C ASP A 174 -19.53 -3.55 8.57
N PRO A 175 -18.79 -4.68 8.64
CA PRO A 175 -17.37 -4.67 8.30
C PRO A 175 -17.11 -4.24 6.86
N ARG A 176 -18.04 -4.45 5.90
CA ARG A 176 -17.89 -3.89 4.54
C ARG A 176 -17.86 -2.37 4.54
N ARG A 177 -18.72 -1.75 5.36
CA ARG A 177 -18.76 -0.29 5.53
C ARG A 177 -17.55 0.22 6.28
N VAL A 178 -17.08 -0.50 7.30
CA VAL A 178 -15.86 -0.13 8.03
C VAL A 178 -14.65 -0.15 7.09
N THR A 179 -14.52 -1.17 6.22
CA THR A 179 -13.43 -1.25 5.25
C THR A 179 -13.48 -0.17 4.16
N GLU A 180 -14.59 0.57 4.01
CA GLU A 180 -14.62 1.78 3.16
C GLU A 180 -13.68 2.88 3.69
N ALA A 181 -13.23 2.81 4.95
CA ALA A 181 -12.19 3.69 5.50
C ALA A 181 -10.91 3.73 4.65
N ARG A 182 -10.60 2.64 3.92
CA ARG A 182 -9.44 2.57 3.01
C ARG A 182 -9.36 3.72 2.01
N TRP A 183 -10.53 4.22 1.56
CA TRP A 183 -10.63 5.29 0.56
C TRP A 183 -10.17 6.65 1.07
N LEU A 184 -9.95 6.82 2.38
CA LEU A 184 -9.43 8.07 2.94
C LEU A 184 -7.96 8.32 2.59
N ARG A 185 -7.18 7.24 2.41
CA ARG A 185 -5.72 7.32 2.17
C ARG A 185 -5.27 6.61 0.91
N ASP A 186 -6.07 5.66 0.41
CA ASP A 186 -5.73 4.81 -0.74
C ASP A 186 -4.38 4.07 -0.60
N VAL A 187 -3.94 3.82 0.65
CA VAL A 187 -2.72 3.05 0.94
C VAL A 187 -2.99 1.55 0.92
N PHE A 188 -4.14 1.12 1.43
CA PHE A 188 -4.58 -0.27 1.38
C PHE A 188 -5.55 -0.49 0.23
N ASP A 189 -5.36 -1.60 -0.48
CA ASP A 189 -6.39 -2.13 -1.36
C ASP A 189 -7.52 -2.82 -0.56
N GLU A 190 -8.41 -3.51 -1.26
CA GLU A 190 -9.56 -4.16 -0.63
C GLU A 190 -9.15 -5.34 0.26
N ASP A 191 -8.13 -6.10 -0.14
CA ASP A 191 -7.67 -7.26 0.61
C ASP A 191 -6.81 -6.81 1.79
N ASP A 192 -5.91 -5.85 1.58
CA ASP A 192 -5.06 -5.26 2.61
C ASP A 192 -5.87 -4.70 3.80
N VAL A 193 -6.97 -3.99 3.53
CA VAL A 193 -7.78 -3.41 4.62
C VAL A 193 -8.61 -4.47 5.35
N GLN A 194 -9.03 -5.53 4.65
CA GLN A 194 -9.73 -6.65 5.27
C GLN A 194 -8.80 -7.41 6.21
N ASP A 195 -7.60 -7.72 5.74
CA ASP A 195 -6.54 -8.31 6.54
C ASP A 195 -6.23 -7.44 7.77
N ALA A 196 -6.08 -6.12 7.60
CA ALA A 196 -5.85 -5.21 8.72
C ALA A 196 -6.98 -5.24 9.76
N LEU A 197 -8.25 -5.25 9.33
CA LEU A 197 -9.39 -5.34 10.24
C LEU A 197 -9.41 -6.67 11.01
N ILE A 198 -9.03 -7.77 10.35
CA ILE A 198 -8.93 -9.09 10.98
C ILE A 198 -7.77 -9.14 11.97
N GLU A 199 -6.59 -8.66 11.59
CA GLU A 199 -5.41 -8.59 12.46
C GLU A 199 -5.72 -7.79 13.75
N LEU A 200 -6.45 -6.68 13.64
CA LEU A 200 -6.92 -5.90 14.79
C LEU A 200 -7.83 -6.70 15.74
N ALA A 201 -8.60 -7.68 15.23
CA ALA A 201 -9.48 -8.53 16.02
C ALA A 201 -8.77 -9.75 16.62
N GLU A 202 -7.60 -10.13 16.10
CA GLU A 202 -6.85 -11.34 16.49
C GLU A 202 -5.80 -11.10 17.58
N HIS A 203 -5.53 -9.84 17.92
CA HIS A 203 -4.70 -9.50 19.06
C HIS A 203 -5.24 -10.09 20.38
N SER A 204 -4.32 -10.42 21.31
CA SER A 204 -4.69 -10.98 22.61
C SER A 204 -5.56 -10.04 23.44
N VAL A 205 -5.29 -8.74 23.33
CA VAL A 205 -6.15 -7.67 23.81
C VAL A 205 -6.60 -6.87 22.58
N PRO A 206 -7.70 -7.26 21.92
CA PRO A 206 -8.06 -6.69 20.63
C PRO A 206 -8.75 -5.33 20.79
N PRO A 207 -8.45 -4.32 19.96
CA PRO A 207 -9.20 -3.06 19.92
C PRO A 207 -10.60 -3.19 19.31
N VAL A 208 -10.85 -4.21 18.47
CA VAL A 208 -12.15 -4.45 17.84
C VAL A 208 -12.59 -5.90 18.03
N LEU A 209 -13.90 -6.14 18.04
CA LEU A 209 -14.49 -7.47 17.95
C LEU A 209 -15.20 -7.62 16.62
N LEU A 210 -15.03 -8.78 15.98
CA LEU A 210 -15.75 -9.18 14.78
C LEU A 210 -16.74 -10.30 15.13
N GLY A 211 -18.03 -9.99 15.17
CA GLY A 211 -19.08 -10.98 15.41
C GLY A 211 -19.06 -11.63 16.81
N ASP A 212 -19.71 -12.79 16.93
CA ASP A 212 -19.71 -13.59 18.16
C ASP A 212 -18.41 -14.42 18.24
N PRO A 213 -17.58 -14.25 19.28
CA PRO A 213 -16.30 -14.96 19.45
C PRO A 213 -16.42 -16.49 19.56
N ALA A 214 -17.62 -17.05 19.60
CA ALA A 214 -17.87 -18.50 19.60
C ALA A 214 -17.79 -19.18 18.21
N PHE A 215 -17.64 -18.43 17.11
CA PHE A 215 -17.62 -18.99 15.75
C PHE A 215 -16.20 -19.00 15.14
N ASP A 216 -15.82 -20.14 14.57
CA ASP A 216 -14.51 -20.38 13.95
C ASP A 216 -14.28 -19.52 12.69
N ASN A 217 -13.01 -19.20 12.46
CA ASN A 217 -12.51 -18.16 11.57
C ASN A 217 -12.45 -18.58 10.09
N GLU A 218 -12.84 -19.79 9.73
CA GLU A 218 -12.64 -20.32 8.36
C GLU A 218 -13.80 -20.01 7.38
N ASP A 219 -15.03 -19.77 7.85
CA ASP A 219 -16.18 -19.42 6.98
C ASP A 219 -16.27 -17.91 6.65
N ARG A 220 -15.17 -17.15 6.84
CA ARG A 220 -15.15 -15.73 7.30
C ARG A 220 -15.43 -14.58 6.34
N TYR A 221 -15.33 -14.74 5.03
CA TYR A 221 -15.06 -13.55 4.19
C TYR A 221 -16.30 -12.96 3.50
N PHE A 222 -17.30 -12.53 4.28
CA PHE A 222 -18.39 -11.65 3.81
C PHE A 222 -19.51 -12.27 2.96
N GLY A 223 -19.90 -13.53 3.20
CA GLY A 223 -21.06 -14.15 2.55
C GLY A 223 -22.43 -13.92 3.21
N ARG A 224 -22.47 -13.45 4.47
CA ARG A 224 -23.70 -13.21 5.24
C ARG A 224 -23.60 -11.90 6.02
N SER A 225 -24.57 -11.01 5.82
CA SER A 225 -24.66 -9.64 6.35
C SER A 225 -24.98 -9.54 7.85
N GLU A 226 -24.61 -10.53 8.67
CA GLU A 226 -25.00 -10.59 10.08
C GLU A 226 -23.87 -10.20 11.04
N TRP A 227 -22.66 -9.98 10.53
CA TRP A 227 -21.49 -9.72 11.37
C TRP A 227 -21.34 -8.24 11.67
N LYS A 228 -21.07 -7.94 12.93
CA LYS A 228 -20.88 -6.58 13.42
C LYS A 228 -19.47 -6.38 13.95
N VAL A 229 -18.87 -5.26 13.59
CA VAL A 229 -17.66 -4.71 14.20
C VAL A 229 -18.07 -3.87 15.40
N MET A 230 -17.38 -4.05 16.52
CA MET A 230 -17.58 -3.26 17.74
C MET A 230 -16.23 -2.88 18.36
N LEU A 231 -16.10 -1.66 18.89
CA LEU A 231 -14.93 -1.28 19.68
C LEU A 231 -14.93 -1.98 21.05
N THR A 232 -13.77 -2.47 21.47
CA THR A 232 -13.54 -2.91 22.85
C THR A 232 -13.26 -1.71 23.76
N GLU A 233 -12.97 -1.97 25.04
CA GLU A 233 -12.49 -0.93 25.95
C GLU A 233 -11.14 -0.35 25.49
N LEU A 234 -10.23 -1.21 25.02
CA LEU A 234 -8.99 -0.76 24.40
C LEU A 234 -9.28 0.08 23.16
N GLY A 235 -10.13 -0.41 22.23
CA GLY A 235 -10.48 0.34 21.01
C GLY A 235 -11.02 1.74 21.28
N ARG A 236 -11.92 1.88 22.25
CA ARG A 236 -12.42 3.21 22.67
C ARG A 236 -11.32 4.11 23.23
N SER A 237 -10.39 3.54 24.00
CA SER A 237 -9.26 4.29 24.56
C SER A 237 -8.25 4.72 23.49
N LEU A 238 -8.03 3.88 22.46
CA LEU A 238 -7.20 4.23 21.31
C LEU A 238 -7.83 5.37 20.48
N VAL A 239 -9.14 5.32 20.22
CA VAL A 239 -9.88 6.41 19.54
C VAL A 239 -9.79 7.70 20.34
N ALA A 240 -9.92 7.63 21.67
CA ALA A 240 -9.75 8.77 22.57
C ALA A 240 -8.29 9.28 22.65
N ARG A 241 -7.33 8.58 22.03
CA ARG A 241 -5.88 8.84 22.13
C ARG A 241 -5.34 8.80 23.57
N GLU A 242 -5.93 7.95 24.40
CA GLU A 242 -5.60 7.80 25.82
C GLU A 242 -4.72 6.57 26.10
N ASP A 243 -4.61 5.65 25.14
CA ASP A 243 -3.82 4.42 25.29
C ASP A 243 -3.07 4.04 24.01
N ASP A 244 -2.25 2.99 24.09
CA ASP A 244 -1.37 2.51 23.03
C ASP A 244 -1.53 0.99 22.84
N LEU A 245 -1.80 0.55 21.61
CA LEU A 245 -2.05 -0.86 21.27
C LEU A 245 -0.92 -1.79 21.74
N TRP A 246 0.33 -1.33 21.63
CA TRP A 246 1.53 -2.13 21.87
C TRP A 246 1.95 -2.18 23.35
N ARG A 247 1.23 -1.49 24.25
CA ARG A 247 1.34 -1.72 25.70
C ARG A 247 0.66 -3.01 26.13
N HIS A 248 -0.35 -3.45 25.36
CA HIS A 248 -1.19 -4.61 25.68
C HIS A 248 -0.90 -5.82 24.80
N ASN A 249 -0.25 -5.61 23.66
CA ASN A 249 0.04 -6.65 22.67
C ASN A 249 1.50 -6.60 22.22
N PRO A 250 2.13 -7.74 21.93
CA PRO A 250 3.43 -7.76 21.27
C PRO A 250 3.30 -7.28 19.82
N ILE A 251 4.38 -6.68 19.30
CA ILE A 251 4.47 -6.32 17.88
C ILE A 251 5.60 -7.11 17.21
N GLU A 252 5.28 -7.71 16.06
CA GLU A 252 6.24 -8.21 15.09
C GLU A 252 5.68 -7.97 13.68
N ARG A 253 6.01 -6.83 13.08
CA ARG A 253 5.41 -6.39 11.79
C ARG A 253 6.46 -5.82 10.85
N TRP A 254 6.30 -6.05 9.55
CA TRP A 254 7.10 -5.39 8.53
C TRP A 254 6.43 -4.08 8.06
N TRP A 255 7.21 -3.01 8.05
CA TRP A 255 6.92 -1.77 7.33
C TRP A 255 7.98 -1.61 6.24
N GLY A 256 7.62 -1.74 4.97
CA GLY A 256 8.61 -1.82 3.88
C GLY A 256 9.71 -2.85 4.18
N GLY A 257 10.96 -2.37 4.28
CA GLY A 257 12.11 -3.19 4.69
C GLY A 257 12.49 -3.13 6.18
N THR A 258 11.71 -2.46 7.01
CA THR A 258 11.92 -2.34 8.46
C THR A 258 11.10 -3.39 9.20
N LEU A 259 11.75 -4.19 10.04
CA LEU A 259 11.06 -5.05 11.00
C LEU A 259 10.84 -4.28 12.30
N LEU A 260 9.57 -4.09 12.66
CA LEU A 260 9.13 -3.46 13.91
C LEU A 260 8.93 -4.55 14.97
N THR A 261 9.61 -4.39 16.10
CA THR A 261 9.43 -5.19 17.33
C THR A 261 9.29 -4.24 18.52
N ASN A 262 8.90 -4.73 19.70
CA ASN A 262 8.83 -3.89 20.90
C ASN A 262 10.18 -3.22 21.23
N GLU A 263 11.32 -3.83 20.89
CA GLU A 263 12.67 -3.26 21.07
C GLU A 263 13.11 -2.31 19.95
N ARG A 264 12.46 -2.37 18.78
CA ARG A 264 12.80 -1.59 17.58
C ARG A 264 11.57 -0.87 17.04
N LEU A 265 10.81 -0.26 17.95
CA LEU A 265 9.52 0.33 17.65
C LEU A 265 9.66 1.77 17.14
N TRP A 266 10.02 1.89 15.87
CA TRP A 266 9.93 3.17 15.16
C TRP A 266 8.47 3.60 15.08
N ARG A 267 8.22 4.87 15.40
CA ARG A 267 6.88 5.46 15.46
C ARG A 267 6.79 6.71 14.61
N TRP A 268 5.57 7.08 14.24
CA TRP A 268 5.27 8.30 13.54
C TRP A 268 4.47 9.24 14.44
N ASP A 269 4.95 10.48 14.60
CA ASP A 269 4.18 11.54 15.22
C ASP A 269 3.43 12.30 14.12
N ARG A 270 2.11 12.12 14.09
CA ARG A 270 1.23 12.73 13.09
C ARG A 270 1.10 14.24 13.26
N GLU A 271 1.21 14.77 14.48
CA GLU A 271 1.08 16.20 14.76
C GLU A 271 2.30 16.96 14.28
N SER A 272 3.49 16.47 14.64
CA SER A 272 4.75 17.07 14.22
C SER A 272 5.22 16.60 12.83
N ARG A 273 4.55 15.59 12.26
CA ARG A 273 4.93 14.89 11.01
C ARG A 273 6.38 14.45 11.03
N SER A 274 6.76 13.79 12.12
CA SER A 274 8.13 13.41 12.39
C SER A 274 8.28 11.95 12.78
N LEU A 275 9.49 11.43 12.55
CA LEU A 275 9.85 10.07 12.89
C LEU A 275 10.37 10.02 14.33
N VAL A 276 9.79 9.13 15.15
CA VAL A 276 10.20 8.86 16.53
C VAL A 276 11.02 7.57 16.53
N ALA A 277 12.25 7.64 17.01
CA ALA A 277 13.14 6.48 17.14
C ALA A 277 12.73 5.60 18.35
N PRO A 278 13.09 4.30 18.34
CA PRO A 278 12.86 3.39 19.47
C PRO A 278 13.48 3.86 20.79
#